data_AF-A0AAE9EM71-F1
#
_entry.id   AF-A0AAE9EM71-F1
#
_cell.length_a   1.000
_cell.length_b   1.000
_cell.length_c   1.000
_cell.angle_alpha   90.00
_cell.angle_beta   90.00
_cell.angle_gamma   90.00
#
_symmetry.space_group_name_H-M   'P 1'
#
loop_
_entity.id
_entity.type
_entity.pdbx_description
1 polymer ?
#
loop_
_entity_poly.entity_id
_entity_poly.type
_entity_poly.pdbx_seq_one_letter_code
_entity_poly.pdbx_strand_id
1 'polypeptide(L)'
;MASDLRSLIEKTENLSIDPVYDTNWCDMPAEIKLECIGKMELNERLLLRCTAKAERSLVDSQKVEFHFGRFRGYYEGFSFLLYSDNENFCKHLYDKSETIGLINYIKNVGVFENLEISFGNLFADNEQFATDDGLFTAKNIEFEECDISTMISVLKKMKEGVESIKMNVGIEVFEKFAEILSISHIQNAKYWHIKDYQETDSLYKIAQRKSDLLSKSKDERRVRILTNNADIHILLEHGLDDSVAIYHVDEYFRLLVIPAEMKKSEYEDDCQEWICKIDPEIYVYDSESYFEESEADRYINELAFQEYLESRGYYDAEGI
;
A
#
# COMPACT_ATOMS: atom_id res chain seq x y z
N MET A 1 29.37 -58.08 -28.72
CA MET A 1 28.16 -57.56 -29.39
C MET A 1 27.16 -56.95 -28.42
N ALA A 2 26.82 -57.57 -27.27
CA ALA A 2 25.91 -56.95 -26.29
C ALA A 2 26.58 -55.88 -25.37
N SER A 3 27.90 -55.93 -25.17
CA SER A 3 28.66 -54.94 -24.38
C SER A 3 28.78 -53.59 -25.08
N ASP A 4 28.90 -53.62 -26.41
CA ASP A 4 29.09 -52.41 -27.23
C ASP A 4 27.80 -51.58 -27.29
N LEU A 5 26.64 -52.24 -27.24
CA LEU A 5 25.33 -51.60 -27.24
C LEU A 5 25.07 -50.83 -25.92
N ARG A 6 25.48 -51.39 -24.77
CA ARG A 6 25.34 -50.72 -23.46
C ARG A 6 26.25 -49.49 -23.36
N SER A 7 27.49 -49.59 -23.86
CA SER A 7 28.42 -48.45 -23.89
C SER A 7 27.95 -47.31 -24.81
N LEU A 8 27.22 -47.64 -25.89
CA LEU A 8 26.60 -46.66 -26.77
C LEU A 8 25.38 -45.99 -26.11
N ILE A 9 24.55 -46.75 -25.39
CA ILE A 9 23.38 -46.22 -24.67
C ILE A 9 23.83 -45.30 -23.52
N GLU A 10 24.81 -45.70 -22.72
CA GLU A 10 25.40 -44.84 -21.66
C GLU A 10 26.03 -43.55 -22.22
N LYS A 11 26.64 -43.61 -23.41
CA LYS A 11 27.17 -42.40 -24.08
C LYS A 11 26.07 -41.52 -24.65
N THR A 12 24.92 -42.09 -25.02
CA THR A 12 23.79 -41.35 -25.59
C THR A 12 22.92 -40.73 -24.50
N GLU A 13 22.80 -41.38 -23.34
CA GLU A 13 22.12 -40.84 -22.14
C GLU A 13 22.93 -39.72 -21.44
N ASN A 14 24.26 -39.75 -21.55
CA ASN A 14 25.14 -38.67 -21.07
C ASN A 14 25.33 -37.52 -22.07
N LEU A 15 24.83 -37.66 -23.29
CA LEU A 15 24.63 -36.55 -24.21
C LEU A 15 23.29 -35.91 -23.84
N SER A 16 23.30 -35.04 -22.84
CA SER A 16 22.24 -34.04 -22.69
C SER A 16 22.24 -33.22 -23.96
N ILE A 17 21.43 -33.63 -24.95
CA ILE A 17 21.19 -32.82 -26.14
C ILE A 17 20.20 -31.76 -25.68
N ASP A 18 20.71 -30.74 -25.01
CA ASP A 18 19.97 -29.51 -24.87
C ASP A 18 19.57 -29.12 -26.30
N PRO A 19 18.27 -28.87 -26.56
CA PRO A 19 17.83 -28.49 -27.89
C PRO A 19 18.68 -27.29 -28.36
N VAL A 20 19.43 -27.49 -29.44
CA VAL A 20 20.18 -26.41 -30.08
C VAL A 20 19.15 -25.59 -30.84
N TYR A 21 18.70 -24.51 -30.22
CA TYR A 21 17.87 -23.52 -30.89
C TYR A 21 18.75 -22.67 -31.82
N ASP A 22 18.32 -22.50 -33.06
CA ASP A 22 19.02 -21.64 -34.04
C ASP A 22 19.00 -20.15 -33.66
N THR A 23 18.15 -19.78 -32.69
CA THR A 23 17.96 -18.42 -32.18
C THR A 23 17.92 -18.43 -30.66
N ASN A 24 18.57 -17.46 -30.01
CA ASN A 24 18.51 -17.30 -28.55
C ASN A 24 17.51 -16.21 -28.12
N TRP A 25 17.39 -15.98 -26.81
CA TRP A 25 16.56 -14.90 -26.25
C TRP A 25 16.91 -13.51 -26.83
N CYS A 26 18.19 -13.17 -26.97
CA CYS A 26 18.65 -11.90 -27.54
C CYS A 26 18.22 -11.68 -29.01
N ASP A 27 18.02 -12.77 -29.78
CA ASP A 27 17.55 -12.71 -31.17
C ASP A 27 16.03 -12.50 -31.26
N MET A 28 15.30 -12.67 -30.15
CA MET A 28 13.84 -12.53 -30.10
C MET A 28 13.43 -11.04 -30.22
N PRO A 29 12.43 -10.71 -31.07
CA PRO A 29 11.87 -9.36 -31.16
C PRO A 29 11.35 -8.86 -29.81
N ALA A 30 11.46 -7.56 -29.57
CA ALA A 30 11.06 -6.94 -28.32
C ALA A 30 9.58 -7.20 -28.00
N GLU A 31 8.71 -7.24 -29.02
CA GLU A 31 7.27 -7.46 -28.87
C GLU A 31 6.97 -8.84 -28.26
N ILE A 32 7.69 -9.88 -28.68
CA ILE A 32 7.52 -11.24 -28.16
C ILE A 32 8.10 -11.34 -26.75
N LYS A 33 9.25 -10.69 -26.50
CA LYS A 33 9.81 -10.61 -25.13
C LYS A 33 8.84 -9.94 -24.17
N LEU A 34 8.19 -8.86 -24.58
CA LEU A 34 7.20 -8.18 -23.74
C LEU A 34 5.99 -9.09 -23.46
N GLU A 35 5.55 -9.89 -24.43
CA GLU A 35 4.49 -10.88 -24.19
C GLU A 35 4.92 -11.94 -23.17
N CYS A 36 6.16 -12.42 -23.24
CA CYS A 36 6.72 -13.33 -22.24
C CYS A 36 6.84 -12.68 -20.86
N ILE A 37 7.42 -11.47 -20.78
CA ILE A 37 7.58 -10.70 -19.54
C ILE A 37 6.22 -10.42 -18.90
N GLY A 38 5.20 -10.13 -19.70
CA GLY A 38 3.84 -9.92 -19.20
C GLY A 38 3.26 -11.12 -18.46
N LYS A 39 3.74 -12.34 -18.75
CA LYS A 39 3.35 -13.59 -18.08
C LYS A 39 4.27 -13.98 -16.92
N MET A 40 5.38 -13.28 -16.72
CA MET A 40 6.34 -13.57 -15.64
C MET A 40 5.85 -13.02 -14.31
N GLU A 41 6.16 -13.80 -13.27
CA GLU A 41 6.06 -13.47 -11.85
C GLU A 41 6.98 -12.30 -11.47
N LEU A 42 6.69 -11.62 -10.34
CA LEU A 42 7.47 -10.43 -9.98
C LEU A 42 8.94 -10.78 -9.68
N ASN A 43 9.17 -11.92 -9.04
CA ASN A 43 10.50 -12.45 -8.76
C ASN A 43 11.28 -12.74 -10.05
N GLU A 44 10.64 -13.39 -11.03
CA GLU A 44 11.25 -13.68 -12.33
C GLU A 44 11.61 -12.38 -13.08
N ARG A 45 10.72 -11.38 -13.05
CA ARG A 45 10.98 -10.07 -13.64
C ARG A 45 12.19 -9.40 -12.98
N LEU A 46 12.30 -9.46 -11.65
CA LEU A 46 13.44 -8.90 -10.91
C LEU A 46 14.75 -9.61 -11.29
N LEU A 47 14.75 -10.93 -11.46
CA LEU A 47 15.91 -11.69 -11.92
C LEU A 47 16.30 -11.30 -13.35
N LEU A 48 15.32 -11.25 -14.27
CA LEU A 48 15.55 -10.88 -15.68
C LEU A 48 16.10 -9.46 -15.79
N ARG A 49 15.60 -8.53 -14.98
CA ARG A 49 16.04 -7.13 -14.91
C ARG A 49 17.53 -6.97 -14.57
N CYS A 50 18.12 -7.96 -13.91
CA CYS A 50 19.54 -7.99 -13.54
C CYS A 50 20.45 -8.53 -14.64
N THR A 51 19.91 -9.14 -15.71
CA THR A 51 20.71 -9.84 -16.73
C THR A 51 21.37 -8.91 -17.74
N ALA A 52 20.65 -7.91 -18.26
CA ALA A 52 21.16 -6.97 -19.26
C ALA A 52 20.37 -5.65 -19.26
N LYS A 53 20.99 -4.57 -19.77
CA LYS A 53 20.35 -3.25 -19.85
C LYS A 53 19.09 -3.24 -20.73
N ALA A 54 19.12 -3.95 -21.86
CA ALA A 54 17.97 -4.03 -22.76
C ALA A 54 16.78 -4.73 -22.09
N GLU A 55 17.03 -5.85 -21.40
CA GLU A 55 16.00 -6.60 -20.67
C GLU A 55 15.44 -5.80 -19.49
N ARG A 56 16.30 -5.08 -18.76
CA ARG A 56 15.87 -4.12 -17.73
C ARG A 56 14.90 -3.10 -18.28
N SER A 57 15.20 -2.49 -19.43
CA SER A 57 14.30 -1.51 -20.05
C SER A 57 12.96 -2.12 -20.47
N LEU A 58 12.95 -3.36 -20.95
CA LEU A 58 11.72 -4.07 -21.29
C LEU A 58 10.90 -4.38 -20.04
N VAL A 59 11.52 -4.92 -18.99
CA VAL A 59 10.86 -5.20 -17.70
C VAL A 59 10.28 -3.92 -17.09
N ASP A 60 11.07 -2.84 -17.02
CA ASP A 60 10.66 -1.55 -16.44
C ASP A 60 9.52 -0.88 -17.25
N SER A 61 9.29 -1.30 -18.49
CA SER A 61 8.19 -0.80 -19.33
C SER A 61 6.85 -1.50 -19.05
N GLN A 62 6.87 -2.68 -18.44
CA GLN A 62 5.67 -3.50 -18.22
C GLN A 62 5.07 -3.19 -16.85
N LYS A 63 3.77 -2.90 -16.83
CA LYS A 63 3.03 -2.70 -15.58
C LYS A 63 2.68 -4.03 -14.93
N VAL A 64 2.46 -3.98 -13.62
CA VAL A 64 1.95 -5.08 -12.82
C VAL A 64 0.76 -4.56 -12.04
N GLU A 65 -0.38 -5.23 -12.20
CA GLU A 65 -1.60 -4.92 -11.47
C GLU A 65 -1.62 -5.70 -10.16
N PHE A 66 -1.87 -5.00 -9.07
CA PHE A 66 -1.95 -5.55 -7.72
C PHE A 66 -3.29 -5.18 -7.10
N HIS A 67 -3.99 -6.18 -6.55
CA HIS A 67 -5.20 -5.95 -5.75
C HIS A 67 -4.86 -5.33 -4.38
N PHE A 68 -3.68 -5.66 -3.87
CA PHE A 68 -3.20 -5.16 -2.59
C PHE A 68 -1.67 -5.09 -2.57
N GLY A 69 -1.14 -4.00 -2.03
CA GLY A 69 0.28 -3.88 -1.69
C GLY A 69 0.41 -3.34 -0.29
N ARG A 70 1.31 -3.91 0.51
CA ARG A 70 1.60 -3.49 1.88
C ARG A 70 3.09 -3.36 2.05
N PHE A 71 3.53 -2.17 2.44
CA PHE A 71 4.92 -1.87 2.72
C PHE A 71 5.07 -1.53 4.20
N ARG A 72 5.84 -2.33 4.95
CA ARG A 72 6.05 -2.11 6.38
C ARG A 72 7.52 -1.90 6.72
N GLY A 73 7.80 -1.00 7.65
CA GLY A 73 9.11 -0.76 8.22
C GLY A 73 9.07 -0.97 9.72
N TYR A 74 9.91 -1.87 10.20
CA TYR A 74 10.10 -2.18 11.61
C TYR A 74 11.49 -1.73 12.06
N TYR A 75 11.75 -1.80 13.36
CA TYR A 75 13.08 -1.53 13.91
C TYR A 75 14.17 -2.41 13.28
N GLU A 76 13.82 -3.64 12.92
CA GLU A 76 14.76 -4.64 12.42
C GLU A 76 14.86 -4.70 10.90
N GLY A 77 13.98 -4.05 10.13
CA GLY A 77 14.02 -4.12 8.67
C GLY A 77 12.72 -3.69 8.00
N PHE A 78 12.55 -4.08 6.74
CA PHE A 78 11.42 -3.71 5.88
C PHE A 78 10.79 -4.96 5.29
N SER A 79 9.46 -4.98 5.20
CA SER A 79 8.71 -6.04 4.53
C SER A 79 7.82 -5.48 3.43
N PHE A 80 7.69 -6.26 2.37
CA PHE A 80 6.86 -5.97 1.21
C PHE A 80 5.97 -7.16 0.95
N LEU A 81 4.66 -6.91 0.89
CA LEU A 81 3.67 -7.91 0.59
C LEU A 81 2.78 -7.41 -0.54
N LEU A 82 2.78 -8.11 -1.67
CA LEU A 82 2.06 -7.70 -2.88
C LEU A 82 1.21 -8.85 -3.39
N TYR A 83 -0.07 -8.59 -3.63
CA TYR A 83 -1.04 -9.56 -4.12
C TYR A 83 -1.50 -9.17 -5.52
N SER A 84 -1.39 -10.11 -6.44
CA SER A 84 -1.92 -10.02 -7.80
C SER A 84 -2.75 -11.27 -8.11
N ASP A 85 -3.45 -11.31 -9.25
CA ASP A 85 -4.22 -12.50 -9.66
C ASP A 85 -3.36 -13.75 -9.83
N ASN A 86 -2.08 -13.57 -10.17
CA ASN A 86 -1.21 -14.68 -10.57
C ASN A 86 -0.30 -15.16 -9.44
N GLU A 87 0.03 -14.30 -8.48
CA GLU A 87 1.04 -14.58 -7.46
C GLU A 87 0.94 -13.61 -6.27
N ASN A 88 1.45 -14.07 -5.12
CA ASN A 88 1.74 -13.28 -3.94
C ASN A 88 3.25 -13.12 -3.81
N PHE A 89 3.74 -11.88 -3.81
CA PHE A 89 5.14 -11.57 -3.58
C PHE A 89 5.33 -11.13 -2.13
N CYS A 90 6.22 -11.82 -1.41
CA CYS A 90 6.68 -11.43 -0.08
C CYS A 90 8.20 -11.20 -0.11
N LYS A 91 8.67 -10.11 0.50
CA LYS A 91 10.11 -9.85 0.61
C LYS A 91 10.45 -9.10 1.88
N HIS A 92 11.43 -9.62 2.61
CA HIS A 92 12.09 -8.94 3.73
C HIS A 92 13.44 -8.38 3.32
N LEU A 93 13.72 -7.13 3.68
CA LEU A 93 14.97 -6.44 3.42
C LEU A 93 15.47 -5.73 4.68
N TYR A 94 16.76 -5.85 4.96
CA TYR A 94 17.40 -5.21 6.11
C TYR A 94 18.22 -3.98 5.70
N ASP A 95 18.69 -3.97 4.45
CA ASP A 95 19.46 -2.86 3.90
C ASP A 95 18.56 -1.76 3.36
N LYS A 96 18.81 -0.52 3.80
CA LYS A 96 18.04 0.65 3.40
C LYS A 96 18.18 0.95 1.91
N SER A 97 19.36 0.76 1.32
CA SER A 97 19.60 1.05 -0.10
C SER A 97 18.90 0.05 -1.03
N GLU A 98 18.91 -1.23 -0.67
CA GLU A 98 18.15 -2.29 -1.36
C GLU A 98 16.65 -2.01 -1.27
N THR A 99 16.17 -1.63 -0.08
CA THR A 99 14.77 -1.27 0.18
C THR A 99 14.33 -0.12 -0.73
N ILE A 100 15.12 0.95 -0.82
CA ILE A 100 14.84 2.08 -1.72
C ILE A 100 14.85 1.65 -3.18
N GLY A 101 15.80 0.79 -3.56
CA GLY A 101 15.88 0.23 -4.91
C GLY A 101 14.61 -0.54 -5.29
N LEU A 102 14.10 -1.37 -4.39
CA LEU A 102 12.87 -2.13 -4.58
C LEU A 102 11.65 -1.20 -4.63
N ILE A 103 11.53 -0.24 -3.71
CA ILE A 103 10.44 0.75 -3.73
C ILE A 103 10.42 1.52 -5.04
N ASN A 104 11.57 2.00 -5.53
CA ASN A 104 11.63 2.74 -6.78
C ASN A 104 11.21 1.88 -7.98
N TYR A 105 11.58 0.60 -7.98
CA TYR A 105 11.10 -0.32 -9.01
C TYR A 105 9.58 -0.52 -8.92
N ILE A 106 9.06 -0.90 -7.75
CA ILE A 106 7.62 -1.15 -7.53
C ILE A 106 6.80 0.11 -7.84
N LYS A 107 7.25 1.28 -7.40
CA LYS A 107 6.61 2.56 -7.69
C LYS A 107 6.46 2.79 -9.19
N ASN A 108 7.45 2.41 -9.98
CA ASN A 108 7.45 2.61 -11.42
C ASN A 108 6.61 1.60 -12.19
N VAL A 109 6.50 0.34 -11.74
CA VAL A 109 5.79 -0.71 -12.49
C VAL A 109 4.42 -1.06 -11.91
N GLY A 110 4.23 -0.87 -10.60
CA GLY A 110 3.03 -1.27 -9.87
C GLY A 110 1.84 -0.33 -10.10
N VAL A 111 0.68 -0.94 -10.27
CA VAL A 111 -0.63 -0.29 -10.30
C VAL A 111 -1.49 -0.98 -9.26
N PHE A 112 -1.86 -0.26 -8.21
CA PHE A 112 -2.50 -0.82 -7.03
C PHE A 112 -4.00 -0.47 -6.98
N GLU A 113 -4.83 -1.45 -6.66
CA GLU A 113 -6.18 -1.14 -6.17
C GLU A 113 -6.08 -0.55 -4.75
N ASN A 114 -5.35 -1.23 -3.86
CA ASN A 114 -5.14 -0.83 -2.48
C ASN A 114 -3.64 -0.84 -2.14
N LEU A 115 -3.15 0.24 -1.55
CA LEU A 115 -1.76 0.38 -1.11
C LEU A 115 -1.70 0.82 0.36
N GLU A 116 -1.23 -0.07 1.23
CA GLU A 116 -0.96 0.20 2.64
C GLU A 116 0.52 0.54 2.82
N ILE A 117 0.78 1.64 3.52
CA ILE A 117 2.12 2.09 3.86
C ILE A 117 2.20 2.24 5.38
N SER A 118 3.19 1.57 5.94
CA SER A 118 3.53 1.62 7.36
C SER A 118 5.04 1.75 7.52
N PHE A 119 5.56 2.94 7.24
CA PHE A 119 6.95 3.28 7.57
C PHE A 119 6.96 4.42 8.57
N GLY A 120 7.92 4.40 9.48
CA GLY A 120 8.37 5.63 10.14
C GLY A 120 9.06 6.56 9.14
N ASN A 121 10.15 7.20 9.54
CA ASN A 121 10.76 8.31 8.80
C ASN A 121 11.53 7.93 7.51
N LEU A 122 11.30 6.76 6.92
CA LEU A 122 12.08 6.23 5.79
C LEU A 122 12.08 7.19 4.58
N PHE A 123 10.94 7.81 4.29
CA PHE A 123 10.76 8.67 3.12
C PHE A 123 11.10 10.13 3.40
N ALA A 124 10.83 10.62 4.61
CA ALA A 124 11.07 12.00 4.99
C ALA A 124 12.56 12.38 4.94
N ASP A 125 13.43 11.46 5.38
CA ASP A 125 14.88 11.70 5.48
C ASP A 125 15.65 11.33 4.20
N ASN A 126 14.95 11.02 3.10
CA ASN A 126 15.57 10.43 1.93
C ASN A 126 15.51 11.37 0.71
N GLU A 127 16.63 12.05 0.47
CA GLU A 127 16.80 12.94 -0.70
C GLU A 127 16.53 12.22 -2.04
N GLN A 128 16.88 10.94 -2.16
CA GLN A 128 16.65 10.18 -3.39
C GLN A 128 15.16 9.97 -3.63
N PHE A 129 14.38 9.66 -2.59
CA PHE A 129 12.93 9.54 -2.71
C PHE A 129 12.28 10.89 -3.05
N ALA A 130 12.75 11.98 -2.42
CA ALA A 130 12.24 13.31 -2.67
C ALA A 130 12.51 13.80 -4.11
N THR A 131 13.69 13.52 -4.64
CA THR A 131 14.15 14.01 -5.96
C THR A 131 13.74 13.14 -7.13
N ASP A 132 13.33 11.89 -6.92
CA ASP A 132 12.94 10.98 -8.00
C ASP A 132 11.56 11.31 -8.58
N ASP A 133 11.43 11.35 -9.91
CA ASP A 133 10.19 11.73 -10.61
C ASP A 133 9.12 10.62 -10.64
N GLY A 134 9.46 9.40 -10.19
CA GLY A 134 8.53 8.27 -10.17
C GLY A 134 7.36 8.51 -9.22
N LEU A 135 6.16 8.12 -9.66
CA LEU A 135 4.91 8.26 -8.92
C LEU A 135 4.25 6.90 -8.68
N PHE A 136 3.71 6.70 -7.48
CA PHE A 136 2.84 5.58 -7.17
C PHE A 136 1.50 5.72 -7.89
N THR A 137 0.97 4.60 -8.38
CA THR A 137 -0.39 4.55 -8.93
C THR A 137 -1.22 3.66 -8.00
N ALA A 138 -2.13 4.24 -7.23
CA ALA A 138 -3.08 3.50 -6.42
C ALA A 138 -4.46 4.17 -6.42
N LYS A 139 -5.55 3.40 -6.33
CA LYS A 139 -6.90 3.96 -6.10
C LYS A 139 -7.13 4.27 -4.63
N ASN A 140 -6.78 3.34 -3.74
CA ASN A 140 -6.94 3.51 -2.30
C ASN A 140 -5.56 3.48 -1.65
N ILE A 141 -5.31 4.43 -0.76
CA ILE A 141 -4.07 4.47 0.03
C ILE A 141 -4.37 4.50 1.52
N GLU A 142 -3.66 3.68 2.28
CA GLU A 142 -3.78 3.57 3.73
C GLU A 142 -2.43 3.85 4.39
N PHE A 143 -2.47 4.62 5.46
CA PHE A 143 -1.31 4.93 6.30
C PHE A 143 -1.53 4.35 7.71
N GLU A 144 -0.69 3.39 8.10
CA GLU A 144 -0.65 2.82 9.44
C GLU A 144 0.66 3.19 10.13
N GLU A 145 0.61 3.68 11.37
CA GLU A 145 1.80 3.98 12.18
C GLU A 145 2.86 4.87 11.47
N CYS A 146 2.41 5.72 10.53
CA CYS A 146 3.29 6.60 9.78
C CYS A 146 3.39 7.97 10.45
N ASP A 147 4.60 8.53 10.47
CA ASP A 147 4.74 9.94 10.79
C ASP A 147 4.13 10.81 9.67
N ILE A 148 3.67 12.00 10.07
CA ILE A 148 2.97 12.92 9.19
C ILE A 148 3.81 13.39 7.99
N SER A 149 5.13 13.47 8.17
CA SER A 149 6.05 13.96 7.13
C SER A 149 6.27 12.90 6.05
N THR A 150 6.34 11.63 6.45
CA THR A 150 6.37 10.46 5.56
C THR A 150 5.06 10.37 4.79
N MET A 151 3.91 10.49 5.45
CA MET A 151 2.60 10.51 4.79
C MET A 151 2.52 11.61 3.71
N ILE A 152 2.88 12.86 4.05
CA ILE A 152 2.87 13.97 3.10
C ILE A 152 3.82 13.70 1.92
N SER A 153 5.00 13.12 2.19
CA SER A 153 5.98 12.80 1.15
C SER A 153 5.45 11.75 0.17
N VAL A 154 4.76 10.73 0.67
CA VAL A 154 4.10 9.72 -0.16
C VAL A 154 2.94 10.32 -0.95
N LEU A 155 2.07 11.11 -0.32
CA LEU A 155 0.93 11.75 -0.97
C LEU A 155 1.37 12.66 -2.14
N LYS A 156 2.49 13.39 -1.98
CA LYS A 156 3.13 14.18 -3.05
C LYS A 156 3.64 13.31 -4.21
N LYS A 157 3.92 12.03 -3.97
CA LYS A 157 4.38 11.04 -4.96
C LYS A 157 3.26 10.13 -5.49
N MET A 158 2.00 10.42 -5.18
CA MET A 158 0.88 9.75 -5.82
C MET A 158 0.59 10.34 -7.19
N LYS A 159 0.19 9.49 -8.14
CA LYS A 159 -0.40 9.91 -9.40
C LYS A 159 -1.86 10.35 -9.18
N GLU A 160 -2.41 11.10 -10.14
CA GLU A 160 -3.86 11.34 -10.21
C GLU A 160 -4.64 10.03 -10.24
N GLY A 161 -5.85 10.04 -9.67
CA GLY A 161 -6.74 8.87 -9.63
C GLY A 161 -6.91 8.23 -8.25
N VAL A 162 -6.36 8.82 -7.19
CA VAL A 162 -6.64 8.40 -5.81
C VAL A 162 -8.11 8.68 -5.49
N GLU A 163 -8.84 7.63 -5.12
CA GLU A 163 -10.27 7.66 -4.78
C GLU A 163 -10.49 7.78 -3.27
N SER A 164 -9.65 7.12 -2.47
CA SER A 164 -9.73 7.16 -1.01
C SER A 164 -8.37 7.21 -0.32
N ILE A 165 -8.35 7.86 0.84
CA ILE A 165 -7.18 7.98 1.71
C ILE A 165 -7.61 7.61 3.13
N LYS A 166 -7.00 6.58 3.69
CA LYS A 166 -7.19 6.16 5.08
C LYS A 166 -5.95 6.50 5.90
N MET A 167 -6.15 7.08 7.07
CA MET A 167 -5.08 7.51 7.97
C MET A 167 -5.40 7.03 9.37
N ASN A 168 -4.51 6.22 9.94
CA ASN A 168 -4.52 5.89 11.36
C ASN A 168 -3.47 6.76 12.06
N VAL A 169 -3.90 7.96 12.47
CA VAL A 169 -3.01 9.06 12.84
C VAL A 169 -3.59 9.85 13.99
N GLY A 170 -2.72 10.36 14.86
CA GLY A 170 -3.13 11.25 15.96
C GLY A 170 -3.43 12.68 15.50
N ILE A 171 -3.82 13.52 16.47
CA ILE A 171 -4.26 14.92 16.27
C ILE A 171 -3.29 15.81 15.47
N GLU A 172 -2.00 15.45 15.40
CA GLU A 172 -0.97 16.16 14.63
C GLU A 172 -1.34 16.31 13.15
N VAL A 173 -2.12 15.37 12.60
CA VAL A 173 -2.61 15.45 11.21
C VAL A 173 -3.46 16.68 10.95
N PHE A 174 -4.21 17.14 11.95
CA PHE A 174 -5.00 18.36 11.81
C PHE A 174 -4.15 19.63 11.73
N GLU A 175 -2.94 19.62 12.30
CA GLU A 175 -2.01 20.76 12.22
C GLU A 175 -1.42 20.93 10.82
N LYS A 176 -1.19 19.82 10.11
CA LYS A 176 -0.71 19.84 8.71
C LYS A 176 -1.81 19.61 7.69
N PHE A 177 -3.07 19.63 8.10
CA PHE A 177 -4.18 19.41 7.19
C PHE A 177 -4.20 20.41 6.03
N ALA A 178 -3.82 21.67 6.27
CA ALA A 178 -3.68 22.67 5.22
C ALA A 178 -2.55 22.34 4.22
N GLU A 179 -1.46 21.74 4.69
CA GLU A 179 -0.35 21.29 3.84
C GLU A 179 -0.78 20.08 3.00
N ILE A 180 -1.44 19.11 3.60
CA ILE A 180 -1.97 17.94 2.90
C ILE A 180 -3.00 18.38 1.83
N LEU A 181 -3.93 19.26 2.21
CA LEU A 181 -4.88 19.85 1.27
C LEU A 181 -4.20 20.71 0.20
N SER A 182 -2.96 21.16 0.35
CA SER A 182 -2.27 21.90 -0.73
C SER A 182 -1.86 21.02 -1.91
N ILE A 183 -1.93 19.69 -1.77
CA ILE A 183 -1.60 18.71 -2.81
C ILE A 183 -2.81 18.56 -3.75
N SER A 184 -2.73 19.17 -4.94
CA SER A 184 -3.88 19.34 -5.84
C SER A 184 -4.54 18.05 -6.32
N HIS A 185 -3.78 17.01 -6.66
CA HIS A 185 -4.35 15.73 -7.12
C HIS A 185 -4.97 14.92 -6.00
N ILE A 186 -4.54 15.17 -4.76
CA ILE A 186 -5.05 14.55 -3.54
C ILE A 186 -6.35 15.23 -3.08
N GLN A 187 -6.53 16.53 -3.31
CA GLN A 187 -7.80 17.23 -3.05
C GLN A 187 -8.99 16.56 -3.75
N ASN A 188 -8.78 15.86 -4.86
CA ASN A 188 -9.84 15.20 -5.60
C ASN A 188 -10.22 13.82 -5.04
N ALA A 189 -9.46 13.30 -4.07
CA ALA A 189 -9.83 12.06 -3.39
C ALA A 189 -11.16 12.27 -2.67
N LYS A 190 -12.14 11.44 -3.04
CA LYS A 190 -13.53 11.62 -2.61
C LYS A 190 -13.71 11.31 -1.13
N TYR A 191 -12.92 10.36 -0.62
CA TYR A 191 -13.05 9.84 0.73
C TYR A 191 -11.74 9.98 1.49
N TRP A 192 -11.83 10.65 2.63
CA TRP A 192 -10.74 10.75 3.58
C TRP A 192 -11.22 10.16 4.88
N HIS A 193 -10.62 9.07 5.28
CA HIS A 193 -10.98 8.34 6.47
C HIS A 193 -9.87 8.50 7.49
N ILE A 194 -10.21 9.09 8.63
CA ILE A 194 -9.26 9.30 9.72
C ILE A 194 -9.76 8.47 10.90
N LYS A 195 -8.93 7.54 11.34
CA LYS A 195 -9.09 6.82 12.59
C LYS A 195 -8.18 7.50 13.61
N ASP A 196 -8.78 8.15 14.62
CA ASP A 196 -8.06 8.85 15.68
C ASP A 196 -8.16 8.04 16.99
N TYR A 197 -7.00 7.69 17.54
CA TYR A 197 -6.91 7.00 18.82
C TYR A 197 -6.88 8.08 19.93
N GLN A 198 -7.93 8.15 20.75
CA GLN A 198 -7.92 8.70 22.12
C GLN A 198 -8.37 10.16 22.44
N GLU A 199 -9.07 10.94 21.60
CA GLU A 199 -9.54 12.26 22.05
C GLU A 199 -10.98 12.66 21.65
N THR A 200 -11.88 12.61 22.63
CA THR A 200 -13.34 12.86 22.48
C THR A 200 -13.77 14.29 22.10
N ASP A 201 -12.81 15.19 21.85
CA ASP A 201 -13.04 16.61 21.52
C ASP A 201 -12.34 17.02 20.20
N SER A 202 -11.79 16.07 19.43
CA SER A 202 -10.97 16.32 18.24
C SER A 202 -11.69 17.21 17.23
N LEU A 203 -12.97 16.95 16.94
CA LEU A 203 -13.78 17.76 16.01
C LEU A 203 -13.95 19.21 16.47
N TYR A 204 -14.18 19.42 17.77
CA TYR A 204 -14.29 20.76 18.35
C TYR A 204 -12.94 21.48 18.33
N LYS A 205 -11.82 20.79 18.60
CA LYS A 205 -10.46 21.34 18.52
C LYS A 205 -10.11 21.75 17.09
N ILE A 206 -10.48 20.94 16.09
CA ILE A 206 -10.31 21.27 14.65
C ILE A 206 -11.14 22.50 14.28
N ALA A 207 -12.40 22.53 14.70
CA ALA A 207 -13.29 23.65 14.43
C ALA A 207 -12.84 24.95 15.14
N GLN A 208 -12.36 24.87 16.38
CA GLN A 208 -11.82 26.02 17.10
C GLN A 208 -10.54 26.58 16.46
N ARG A 209 -9.62 25.70 16.03
CA ARG A 209 -8.35 26.12 15.42
C ARG A 209 -8.54 26.80 14.05
N LYS A 210 -9.62 26.48 13.33
CA LYS A 210 -10.00 27.13 12.06
C LYS A 210 -11.11 28.19 12.19
N SER A 211 -11.26 28.81 13.36
CA SER A 211 -12.31 29.80 13.68
C SER A 211 -12.47 30.98 12.69
N ASP A 212 -11.53 31.21 11.76
CA ASP A 212 -11.68 32.24 10.72
C ASP A 212 -12.44 31.75 9.46
N LEU A 213 -12.69 30.43 9.30
CA LEU A 213 -13.23 29.81 8.07
C LEU A 213 -14.58 29.09 8.24
N LEU A 214 -15.21 29.16 9.42
CA LEU A 214 -16.33 28.29 9.77
C LEU A 214 -17.63 29.04 10.01
N SER A 215 -18.69 28.67 9.28
CA SER A 215 -20.06 28.99 9.67
C SER A 215 -20.48 28.07 10.82
N LYS A 216 -20.81 28.64 11.99
CA LYS A 216 -21.33 27.92 13.17
C LYS A 216 -22.60 27.12 12.83
N SER A 217 -22.43 25.85 12.49
CA SER A 217 -23.49 24.84 12.57
C SER A 217 -23.36 24.15 13.92
N LYS A 218 -24.38 24.22 14.77
CA LYS A 218 -24.45 23.56 16.10
C LYS A 218 -24.63 22.03 16.03
N ASP A 219 -24.25 21.41 14.93
CA ASP A 219 -24.39 19.97 14.76
C ASP A 219 -23.05 19.34 15.17
N GLU A 220 -23.03 18.69 16.33
CA GLU A 220 -21.82 18.09 16.92
C GLU A 220 -21.21 17.01 16.01
N ARG A 221 -21.99 16.50 15.04
CA ARG A 221 -21.54 15.47 14.09
C ARG A 221 -20.90 16.03 12.83
N ARG A 222 -21.13 17.30 12.45
CA ARG A 222 -20.74 17.77 11.11
C ARG A 222 -20.30 19.22 11.05
N VAL A 223 -19.19 19.46 10.36
CA VAL A 223 -18.62 20.78 10.14
C VAL A 223 -18.38 20.99 8.64
N ARG A 224 -18.96 22.06 8.08
CA ARG A 224 -18.69 22.48 6.70
C ARG A 224 -17.57 23.52 6.70
N ILE A 225 -16.50 23.24 5.96
CA ILE A 225 -15.31 24.05 5.80
C ILE A 225 -15.34 24.69 4.41
N LEU A 226 -15.24 26.02 4.36
CA LEU A 226 -15.11 26.76 3.10
C LEU A 226 -13.70 26.57 2.53
N THR A 227 -13.60 26.41 1.21
CA THR A 227 -12.31 26.37 0.50
C THR A 227 -12.08 27.68 -0.26
N ASN A 228 -10.88 27.85 -0.82
CA ASN A 228 -10.59 28.98 -1.70
C ASN A 228 -11.33 28.89 -3.05
N ASN A 229 -11.86 27.71 -3.39
CA ASN A 229 -12.74 27.53 -4.53
C ASN A 229 -14.19 27.71 -4.07
N ALA A 230 -14.87 28.74 -4.59
CA ALA A 230 -16.22 29.09 -4.18
C ALA A 230 -17.28 28.03 -4.54
N ASP A 231 -16.98 27.13 -5.50
CA ASP A 231 -17.89 26.10 -5.97
C ASP A 231 -17.77 24.79 -5.16
N ILE A 232 -16.78 24.68 -4.27
CA ILE A 232 -16.45 23.44 -3.57
C ILE A 232 -16.21 23.70 -2.09
N HIS A 233 -16.87 22.93 -1.23
CA HIS A 233 -16.67 22.90 0.21
C HIS A 233 -16.14 21.54 0.66
N ILE A 234 -15.59 21.50 1.87
CA ILE A 234 -15.24 20.23 2.53
C ILE A 234 -16.25 20.01 3.66
N LEU A 235 -16.87 18.84 3.70
CA LEU A 235 -17.69 18.39 4.82
C LEU A 235 -16.87 17.44 5.68
N LEU A 236 -16.61 17.84 6.91
CA LEU A 236 -16.03 16.98 7.95
C LEU A 236 -17.18 16.37 8.75
N GLU A 237 -17.21 15.05 8.85
CA GLU A 237 -18.22 14.29 9.58
C GLU A 237 -17.58 13.46 10.69
N HIS A 238 -18.23 13.43 11.85
CA HIS A 238 -17.96 12.54 12.97
C HIS A 238 -18.81 11.28 12.82
N GLY A 239 -18.17 10.12 12.83
CA GLY A 239 -18.80 8.81 12.97
C GLY A 239 -19.23 8.54 14.41
N LEU A 240 -20.23 9.28 14.88
CA LEU A 240 -20.85 9.02 16.18
C LEU A 240 -21.93 7.94 16.03
N ASP A 241 -21.52 6.69 16.21
CA ASP A 241 -22.44 5.57 16.38
C ASP A 241 -22.50 5.14 17.85
N ASP A 242 -23.72 4.97 18.37
CA ASP A 242 -23.97 4.65 19.78
C ASP A 242 -23.37 3.29 20.15
N SER A 243 -23.25 2.34 19.20
CA SER A 243 -22.54 1.06 19.45
C SER A 243 -21.02 1.19 19.47
N VAL A 244 -20.46 2.09 18.66
CA VAL A 244 -19.00 2.32 18.61
C VAL A 244 -18.53 3.05 19.88
N ALA A 245 -19.30 4.05 20.33
CA ALA A 245 -18.99 4.88 21.48
C ALA A 245 -18.95 4.11 22.83
N ILE A 246 -19.54 2.91 22.90
CA ILE A 246 -19.62 2.12 24.14
C ILE A 246 -18.40 1.19 24.29
N TYR A 247 -17.86 0.67 23.18
CA TYR A 247 -16.86 -0.41 23.21
C TYR A 247 -15.49 -0.02 22.66
N HIS A 248 -15.39 1.07 21.89
CA HIS A 248 -14.16 1.45 21.20
C HIS A 248 -13.68 2.83 21.66
N VAL A 249 -12.36 2.99 21.79
CA VAL A 249 -11.69 4.27 22.12
C VAL A 249 -11.47 5.13 20.86
N ASP A 250 -11.81 4.58 19.69
CA ASP A 250 -11.46 5.13 18.40
C ASP A 250 -12.55 6.07 17.90
N GLU A 251 -12.16 7.27 17.49
CA GLU A 251 -13.03 8.19 16.78
C GLU A 251 -12.82 8.06 15.27
N TYR A 252 -13.94 8.08 14.55
CA TYR A 252 -13.95 7.95 13.10
C TYR A 252 -14.36 9.29 12.48
N PHE A 253 -13.52 9.80 11.59
CA PHE A 253 -13.84 10.99 10.83
C PHE A 253 -13.83 10.70 9.34
N ARG A 254 -14.74 11.38 8.64
CA ARG A 254 -14.78 11.40 7.19
C ARG A 254 -14.68 12.83 6.68
N LEU A 255 -13.80 13.09 5.71
CA LEU A 255 -13.88 14.31 4.91
C LEU A 255 -14.40 13.99 3.51
N LEU A 256 -15.38 14.78 3.09
CA LEU A 256 -16.00 14.72 1.77
C LEU A 256 -15.85 16.05 1.06
N VAL A 257 -15.39 16.00 -0.18
CA VAL A 257 -15.42 17.15 -1.08
C VAL A 257 -16.83 17.25 -1.66
N ILE A 258 -17.52 18.36 -1.39
CA ILE A 258 -18.93 18.54 -1.76
C ILE A 258 -19.14 19.84 -2.54
N PRO A 259 -20.14 19.90 -3.44
CA PRO A 259 -20.54 21.15 -4.07
C PRO A 259 -20.96 22.20 -3.04
N ALA A 260 -20.67 23.47 -3.31
CA ALA A 260 -21.00 24.58 -2.42
C ALA A 260 -22.52 24.68 -2.15
N GLU A 261 -23.33 24.37 -3.15
CA GLU A 261 -24.79 24.40 -3.14
C GLU A 261 -25.45 23.19 -2.47
N MET A 262 -24.71 22.12 -2.19
CA MET A 262 -25.26 20.90 -1.57
C MET A 262 -25.92 21.26 -0.23
N LYS A 263 -27.15 20.80 -0.01
CA LYS A 263 -27.91 21.09 1.21
C LYS A 263 -27.65 20.01 2.25
N LYS A 264 -27.83 20.37 3.53
CA LYS A 264 -27.71 19.41 4.65
C LYS A 264 -28.60 18.18 4.51
N SER A 265 -29.78 18.32 3.90
CA SER A 265 -30.70 17.21 3.66
C SER A 265 -30.22 16.21 2.60
N GLU A 266 -29.14 16.53 1.89
CA GLU A 266 -28.52 15.67 0.87
C GLU A 266 -27.30 14.91 1.43
N TYR A 267 -26.95 15.14 2.70
CA TYR A 267 -25.84 14.43 3.35
C TYR A 267 -26.25 12.98 3.67
N GLU A 268 -25.30 12.07 3.55
CA GLU A 268 -25.48 10.67 3.94
C GLU A 268 -25.52 10.58 5.48
N ASP A 269 -26.66 10.16 6.04
CA ASP A 269 -26.90 10.09 7.49
C ASP A 269 -26.45 8.78 8.13
N ASP A 270 -26.24 7.72 7.36
CA ASP A 270 -25.78 6.44 7.88
C ASP A 270 -24.26 6.43 8.02
N CYS A 271 -23.78 6.59 9.26
CA CYS A 271 -22.36 6.51 9.54
C CYS A 271 -21.81 5.09 9.66
N GLN A 272 -22.65 4.08 9.91
CA GLN A 272 -22.20 2.71 10.07
C GLN A 272 -21.61 2.18 8.76
N GLU A 273 -22.26 2.44 7.62
CA GLU A 273 -21.81 1.92 6.33
C GLU A 273 -20.39 2.38 5.98
N TRP A 274 -20.07 3.66 6.18
CA TRP A 274 -18.73 4.15 5.86
C TRP A 274 -17.70 3.83 6.94
N ILE A 275 -18.11 3.74 8.21
CA ILE A 275 -17.24 3.25 9.28
C ILE A 275 -16.84 1.79 9.02
N CYS A 276 -17.77 0.93 8.60
CA CYS A 276 -17.47 -0.46 8.18
C CYS A 276 -16.47 -0.55 7.03
N LYS A 277 -16.42 0.46 6.14
CA LYS A 277 -15.43 0.51 5.05
C LYS A 277 -14.04 0.87 5.57
N ILE A 278 -13.95 1.56 6.71
CA ILE A 278 -12.69 1.92 7.37
C ILE A 278 -12.21 0.77 8.23
N ASP A 279 -13.10 0.27 9.09
CA ASP A 279 -12.83 -0.78 10.06
C ASP A 279 -13.97 -1.80 9.98
N PRO A 280 -13.83 -2.82 9.10
CA PRO A 280 -14.86 -3.83 8.91
C PRO A 280 -15.15 -4.64 10.18
N GLU A 281 -14.19 -4.70 11.12
CA GLU A 281 -14.27 -5.53 12.32
C GLU A 281 -15.01 -4.85 13.47
N ILE A 282 -15.22 -3.53 13.38
CA ILE A 282 -15.77 -2.72 14.47
C ILE A 282 -17.17 -3.17 14.94
N TYR A 283 -17.99 -3.73 14.03
CA TYR A 283 -19.34 -4.24 14.31
C TYR A 283 -19.42 -5.78 14.35
N VAL A 284 -18.30 -6.48 14.19
CA VAL A 284 -18.27 -7.96 14.19
C VAL A 284 -18.38 -8.52 15.62
N TYR A 285 -18.04 -7.70 16.62
CA TYR A 285 -18.02 -8.07 18.04
C TYR A 285 -19.39 -8.38 18.69
N ASP A 286 -20.51 -8.17 18.00
CA ASP A 286 -21.85 -8.56 18.48
C ASP A 286 -22.25 -10.00 18.12
N SER A 287 -21.38 -10.74 17.42
CA SER A 287 -21.52 -12.18 17.21
C SER A 287 -20.44 -12.94 17.98
N GLU A 288 -20.81 -13.98 18.73
CA GLU A 288 -19.92 -14.83 19.55
C GLU A 288 -18.91 -15.63 18.68
N SER A 289 -18.00 -14.94 18.00
CA SER A 289 -17.11 -15.51 16.99
C SER A 289 -15.70 -14.94 17.15
N TYR A 290 -14.94 -15.62 18.01
CA TYR A 290 -13.48 -15.83 18.03
C TYR A 290 -12.53 -14.84 17.34
N PHE A 291 -11.49 -14.45 18.10
CA PHE A 291 -10.16 -14.14 17.60
C PHE A 291 -9.61 -15.36 16.81
N GLU A 292 -9.95 -15.45 15.54
CA GLU A 292 -9.07 -16.09 14.56
C GLU A 292 -8.35 -14.95 13.86
N GLU A 293 -7.19 -14.59 14.40
CA GLU A 293 -6.11 -14.01 13.60
C GLU A 293 -6.06 -14.83 12.30
N SER A 294 -6.30 -14.19 11.15
CA SER A 294 -6.53 -14.94 9.92
C SER A 294 -5.40 -15.94 9.74
N GLU A 295 -5.70 -17.22 9.48
CA GLU A 295 -4.64 -18.24 9.35
C GLU A 295 -3.60 -17.81 8.31
N ALA A 296 -3.99 -16.95 7.36
CA ALA A 296 -3.11 -16.28 6.41
C ALA A 296 -2.14 -15.30 7.08
N ASP A 297 -2.58 -14.37 7.94
CA ASP A 297 -1.69 -13.44 8.65
C ASP A 297 -0.77 -14.18 9.61
N ARG A 298 -1.28 -15.20 10.31
CA ARG A 298 -0.44 -16.04 11.18
C ARG A 298 0.60 -16.82 10.38
N TYR A 299 0.21 -17.42 9.26
CA TYR A 299 1.11 -18.15 8.36
C TYR A 299 2.14 -17.25 7.70
N ILE A 300 1.77 -16.01 7.33
CA ILE A 300 2.68 -15.02 6.75
C ILE A 300 3.67 -14.52 7.79
N ASN A 301 3.23 -14.22 9.01
CA ASN A 301 4.10 -13.84 10.10
C ASN A 301 5.05 -14.99 10.49
N GLU A 302 4.57 -16.23 10.43
CA GLU A 302 5.37 -17.43 10.71
C GLU A 302 6.38 -17.71 9.59
N LEU A 303 6.02 -17.60 8.31
CA LEU A 303 6.96 -17.70 7.19
C LEU A 303 8.01 -16.58 7.20
N ALA A 304 7.58 -15.34 7.48
CA ALA A 304 8.48 -14.19 7.64
C ALA A 304 9.48 -14.41 8.79
N PHE A 305 9.02 -14.99 9.89
CA PHE A 305 9.86 -15.35 11.04
C PHE A 305 10.81 -16.50 10.72
N GLN A 306 10.38 -17.50 9.95
CA GLN A 306 11.24 -18.60 9.49
C GLN A 306 12.33 -18.12 8.53
N GLU A 307 12.00 -17.29 7.53
CA GLU A 307 12.99 -16.67 6.65
C GLU A 307 13.98 -15.78 7.43
N TYR A 308 13.50 -15.06 8.45
CA TYR A 308 14.35 -14.30 9.37
C TYR A 308 15.37 -15.20 10.08
N LEU A 309 14.93 -16.31 10.66
CA LEU A 309 15.80 -17.26 11.37
C LEU A 309 16.83 -17.91 10.44
N GLU A 310 16.43 -18.27 9.22
CA GLU A 310 17.31 -18.83 8.20
C GLU A 310 18.38 -17.83 7.74
N SER A 311 17.98 -16.56 7.52
CA SER A 311 18.90 -15.50 7.07
C SER A 311 19.99 -15.15 8.09
N ARG A 312 19.75 -15.41 9.38
CA ARG A 312 20.71 -15.19 10.47
C ARG A 312 21.45 -16.44 10.92
N GLY A 313 21.24 -17.58 10.27
CA GLY A 313 21.93 -18.84 10.58
C GLY A 313 21.55 -19.43 11.93
N TYR A 314 20.32 -19.23 12.41
CA TYR A 314 19.84 -19.74 13.70
C TYR A 314 19.32 -21.19 13.68
N TYR A 315 19.73 -21.99 12.69
CA TYR A 315 19.57 -23.45 12.72
C TYR A 315 20.93 -24.13 12.86
N ASP A 316 21.43 -24.14 14.09
CA ASP A 316 22.36 -25.16 14.58
C ASP A 316 22.02 -25.46 16.04
N ALA A 317 21.06 -26.38 16.23
CA ALA A 317 20.99 -27.33 17.35
C ALA A 317 19.69 -28.16 17.26
N GLU A 318 19.73 -29.28 16.54
CA GLU A 318 19.68 -30.63 17.15
C GLU A 318 19.40 -31.73 16.08
N GLY A 319 20.42 -32.58 15.85
CA GLY A 319 20.23 -34.01 15.60
C GLY A 319 20.49 -34.59 14.20
N ILE A 320 21.76 -34.84 13.85
CA ILE A 320 22.44 -36.17 13.82
C ILE A 320 23.94 -35.96 13.57
#